data_AF-A0A0X7A1V1-F1
#
_entry.id   AF-A0A0X7A1V1-F1
#
_cell.length_a   1.000
_cell.length_b   1.000
_cell.length_c   1.000
_cell.angle_alpha   90.00
_cell.angle_beta   90.00
_cell.angle_gamma   90.00
#
_symmetry.space_group_name_H-M   'P 1'
#
loop_
_entity.id
_entity.type
_entity.pdbx_description
1 polymer ?
#
loop_
_entity_poly.entity_id
_entity_poly.type
_entity_poly.pdbx_seq_one_letter_code
_entity_poly.pdbx_strand_id
1 'polypeptide(L)' 'MALLRAWANGGVQTADDVMFSIAMPLFETEDVKDGLASAIKALKISKPRPVLEFKGG' A
#
# COMPACT_ATOMS: atom_id res chain seq x y z
N MET A 1 9.16 3.79 -11.09
CA MET A 1 7.87 3.30 -10.57
C MET A 1 7.16 2.52 -11.66
N ALA A 2 6.74 1.27 -11.37
CA ALA A 2 6.11 0.40 -12.37
C ALA A 2 4.74 0.92 -12.83
N LEU A 3 3.91 1.42 -11.90
CA LEU A 3 2.59 1.97 -12.20
C LEU A 3 2.68 3.24 -13.07
N LEU A 4 3.54 4.19 -12.70
CA LEU A 4 3.74 5.40 -13.51
C LEU A 4 4.32 5.09 -14.90
N ARG A 5 5.15 4.05 -15.01
CA ARG A 5 5.64 3.58 -16.32
C ARG A 5 4.52 2.97 -17.16
N ALA A 6 3.64 2.17 -16.58
CA ALA A 6 2.47 1.62 -17.27
C ALA A 6 1.53 2.73 -17.75
N TRP A 7 1.24 3.72 -16.89
CA TRP A 7 0.44 4.88 -17.25
C TRP A 7 1.08 5.72 -18.37
N ALA A 8 2.38 5.99 -18.29
CA ALA A 8 3.07 6.77 -19.32
C ALA A 8 3.05 6.08 -20.71
N ASN A 9 3.01 4.75 -20.74
CA ASN A 9 3.05 3.98 -21.99
C ASN A 9 1.67 3.70 -22.60
N GLY A 10 0.60 3.67 -21.80
CA GLY A 10 -0.73 3.24 -22.25
C GLY A 10 -1.92 3.96 -21.60
N GLY A 11 -1.67 5.03 -20.86
CA GLY A 11 -2.70 5.80 -20.19
C GLY A 11 -3.37 5.05 -19.04
N VAL A 12 -4.58 5.49 -18.68
CA VAL A 12 -5.34 5.00 -17.52
C VAL A 12 -5.66 3.51 -17.65
N GLN A 13 -6.09 3.05 -18.83
CA GLN A 13 -6.47 1.65 -19.04
C GLN A 13 -5.32 0.68 -18.72
N THR A 14 -4.13 0.94 -19.25
CA THR A 14 -2.95 0.11 -18.95
C THR A 14 -2.49 0.23 -17.50
N ALA A 15 -2.73 1.38 -16.85
CA ALA A 15 -2.48 1.51 -15.42
C ALA A 15 -3.45 0.65 -14.59
N ASP A 16 -4.73 0.61 -14.98
CA ASP A 16 -5.76 -0.21 -14.34
C ASP A 16 -5.46 -1.71 -14.48
N ASP A 17 -5.06 -2.15 -15.68
CA ASP A 17 -4.71 -3.54 -15.97
C ASP A 17 -3.58 -4.09 -15.07
N VAL A 18 -2.63 -3.23 -14.67
CA VAL A 18 -1.49 -3.63 -13.81
C VAL A 18 -1.67 -3.23 -12.34
N MET A 19 -2.72 -2.49 -11.99
CA MET A 19 -2.88 -1.93 -10.65
C MET A 19 -2.83 -3.02 -9.58
N PHE A 20 -3.59 -4.11 -9.77
CA PHE A 20 -3.65 -5.19 -8.80
C PHE A 20 -2.36 -6.02 -8.74
N SER A 21 -1.70 -6.26 -9.86
CA SER A 21 -0.43 -7.00 -9.85
C SER A 21 0.68 -6.23 -9.13
N ILE A 22 0.59 -4.90 -9.11
CA ILE A 22 1.50 -4.03 -8.34
C ILE A 22 1.06 -3.92 -6.88
N ALA A 23 -0.24 -3.74 -6.61
CA ALA A 23 -0.74 -3.45 -5.27
C ALA A 23 -0.82 -4.70 -4.37
N MET A 24 -1.21 -5.86 -4.91
CA MET A 24 -1.42 -7.07 -4.10
C MET A 24 -0.16 -7.53 -3.37
N PRO A 25 1.04 -7.57 -3.97
CA PRO A 25 2.26 -7.91 -3.25
C PRO A 25 2.60 -6.94 -2.12
N LEU A 26 2.17 -5.68 -2.19
CA LEU A 26 2.42 -4.71 -1.11
C LEU A 26 1.78 -5.16 0.22
N PHE A 27 0.68 -5.91 0.18
CA PHE A 27 0.05 -6.45 1.39
C PHE A 27 0.88 -7.52 2.10
N GLU A 28 1.89 -8.07 1.43
CA GLU A 28 2.80 -9.06 2.03
C GLU A 28 3.99 -8.39 2.73
N THR A 29 4.24 -7.11 2.46
CA THR A 29 5.33 -6.33 3.05
C THR A 29 5.14 -6.15 4.56
N GLU A 30 6.26 -5.98 5.27
CA GLU A 30 6.24 -5.69 6.70
C GLU A 30 5.55 -4.35 6.98
N ASP A 31 5.78 -3.34 6.13
CA ASP A 31 5.19 -2.01 6.25
C ASP A 31 3.65 -2.04 6.25
N VAL A 32 3.03 -2.79 5.34
CA VAL A 32 1.56 -2.89 5.29
C VAL A 32 1.03 -3.72 6.45
N LYS A 33 1.70 -4.81 6.83
CA LYS A 33 1.31 -5.64 7.97
C LYS A 33 1.34 -4.85 9.28
N ASP A 34 2.42 -4.12 9.53
CA ASP A 34 2.58 -3.27 10.72
C ASP A 34 1.58 -2.11 10.71
N GLY A 35 1.38 -1.49 9.55
CA GLY A 35 0.38 -0.45 9.35
C GLY A 35 -1.03 -0.91 9.70
N LEU A 36 -1.42 -2.10 9.23
CA LEU A 36 -2.73 -2.68 9.50
C LEU A 36 -2.89 -3.08 10.98
N ALA A 37 -1.89 -3.74 11.56
CA ALA A 37 -1.91 -4.12 12.97
C ALA A 37 -2.01 -2.90 13.89
N SER A 38 -1.23 -1.84 13.59
CA SER A 38 -1.28 -0.55 14.27
C SER A 38 -2.66 0.10 14.19
N ALA A 39 -3.25 0.12 12.99
CA ALA A 39 -4.59 0.65 12.76
C ALA A 39 -5.66 -0.08 13.57
N ILE A 40 -5.63 -1.42 13.58
CA ILE A 40 -6.57 -2.25 14.34
C ILE A 40 -6.42 -1.99 15.85
N LYS A 41 -5.18 -1.90 16.35
CA LYS A 41 -4.94 -1.62 17.77
C LYS A 41 -5.48 -0.25 18.17
N ALA A 42 -5.23 0.79 17.37
CA ALA A 42 -5.71 2.14 17.61
C ALA A 42 -7.25 2.21 17.61
N LEU A 43 -7.90 1.53 16.66
CA LEU A 43 -9.35 1.41 16.58
C LEU A 43 -9.95 0.76 17.82
N LYS A 44 -9.38 -0.37 18.29
CA LYS A 44 -9.86 -1.11 19.47
C LYS A 44 -9.84 -0.29 20.76
N ILE A 45 -8.90 0.66 20.88
CA ILE A 45 -8.75 1.52 22.06
C ILE A 45 -9.24 2.96 21.83
N SER A 46 -9.93 3.20 20.70
CA SER A 46 -10.43 4.51 20.29
C SER A 46 -9.38 5.64 20.34
N LYS A 47 -8.14 5.34 19.96
CA LYS A 47 -7.04 6.32 19.87
C LYS A 47 -6.70 6.63 18.42
N PRO A 48 -6.08 7.79 18.14
CA PRO A 48 -5.52 8.09 16.84
C PRO A 48 -4.50 7.04 16.39
N ARG A 49 -4.41 6.79 15.08
CA ARG A 49 -3.38 5.92 14.51
C ARG A 49 -2.01 6.58 14.70
N PRO A 50 -1.01 5.87 15.26
CA PRO A 50 0.33 6.42 15.42
C PRO A 50 1.03 6.53 14.06
N VAL A 51 2.01 7.43 13.97
CA VAL A 51 2.95 7.49 12.84
C VAL A 51 3.89 6.30 12.93
N LEU A 52 4.06 5.60 11.82
CA LEU A 52 5.03 4.52 11.69
C LEU A 52 6.13 4.97 10.73
N GLU A 53 7.37 4.59 11.05
CA GLU A 53 8.50 4.74 10.13
C GLU A 53 8.33 3.78 8.94
N PHE A 54 8.63 4.26 7.74
CA PHE A 54 8.62 3.44 6.54
C PHE A 54 9.92 2.65 6.43
N LYS A 55 9.81 1.32 6.33
CA LYS A 55 10.94 0.38 6.33
C LYS A 55 11.40 0.02 4.90
N GLY A 56 10.53 0.15 3.90
CA GLY A 56 10.86 -0.11 2.49
C GLY A 56 10.83 -1.59 2.12
N GLY A 57 10.09 -2.40 2.88
CA GLY A 57 9.97 -3.85 2.67
C GLY A 57 9.08 -4.26 1.50
#